data_AF-A0AAU9ERV0-F1
#
_entry.id   AF-A0AAU9ERV0-F1
#
_cell.length_a   1.000
_cell.length_b   1.000
_cell.length_c   1.000
_cell.angle_alpha   90.00
_cell.angle_beta   90.00
_cell.angle_gamma   90.00
#
_symmetry.space_group_name_H-M   'P 1'
#
loop_
_entity.id
_entity.type
_entity.pdbx_description
1 polymer ?
#
loop_
_entity_poly.entity_id
_entity_poly.type
_entity_poly.pdbx_seq_one_letter_code
_entity_poly.pdbx_strand_id
1 'polypeptide(L)'
;MKKGKPEVITFKADPALVAAMEGIDNRSEFIRSAILSALDGVCPLCQGTGILTPEQKRHWAGFAQHHHVERCSTCDAPHLVCDAGRTREAADH
;
A
#
# COMPACT_ATOMS: atom_id res chain seq x y z
N MET A 1 19.43 10.82 -4.60
CA MET A 1 18.58 11.41 -3.53
C MET A 1 19.46 11.72 -2.33
N LYS A 2 19.42 12.94 -1.77
CA LYS A 2 20.18 13.29 -0.55
C LYS A 2 19.64 12.45 0.61
N LYS A 3 20.50 11.74 1.35
CA LYS A 3 20.10 11.06 2.60
C LYS A 3 19.63 12.13 3.58
N GLY A 4 18.32 12.30 3.68
CA GLY A 4 17.68 13.20 4.66
C GLY A 4 18.00 12.72 6.08
N LYS A 5 18.12 13.66 7.02
CA LYS A 5 18.25 13.32 8.44
C LYS A 5 17.03 12.51 8.88
N PRO A 6 17.17 11.46 9.70
CA PRO A 6 16.03 10.77 10.29
C PRO A 6 15.18 11.77 11.08
N GLU A 7 13.86 11.73 10.87
CA GLU A 7 12.90 12.51 11.65
C GLU A 7 12.44 11.70 12.87
N VAL A 8 12.28 12.38 14.01
CA VAL A 8 11.83 11.74 15.25
C VAL A 8 10.32 11.89 15.37
N ILE A 9 9.62 10.76 15.36
CA ILE A 9 8.17 10.68 15.60
C ILE A 9 7.96 10.08 16.99
N THR A 10 7.19 10.76 17.84
CA THR A 10 6.83 10.30 19.18
C THR A 10 5.33 10.08 19.24
N PHE A 11 4.91 8.89 19.67
CA PHE A 11 3.51 8.59 19.95
C PHE A 11 3.37 7.88 21.30
N LYS A 12 2.18 7.99 21.90
CA LYS A 12 1.85 7.22 23.11
C LYS A 12 1.42 5.82 22.68
N ALA A 13 2.06 4.80 23.22
CA ALA A 13 1.70 3.41 22.96
C ALA A 13 0.68 2.92 24.01
N ASP A 14 -0.34 2.20 23.56
CA ASP A 14 -1.28 1.54 24.46
C ASP A 14 -0.57 0.45 25.28
N PRO A 15 -1.01 0.17 26.52
CA PRO A 15 -0.38 -0.83 27.37
C PRO A 15 -0.26 -2.21 26.71
N ALA A 16 -1.24 -2.58 25.87
CA ALA A 16 -1.21 -3.83 25.12
C ALA A 16 -0.05 -3.90 24.12
N LEU A 17 0.26 -2.78 23.43
CA LEU A 17 1.41 -2.71 22.51
C LEU A 17 2.72 -2.78 23.29
N VAL A 18 2.81 -2.09 24.43
CA VAL A 18 4.01 -2.13 25.28
C VAL A 18 4.30 -3.55 25.75
N ALA A 19 3.28 -4.26 26.24
CA ALA A 19 3.40 -5.65 26.69
C ALA A 19 3.77 -6.60 25.53
N ALA A 20 3.15 -6.44 24.36
CA ALA A 20 3.47 -7.25 23.18
C ALA A 20 4.91 -7.05 22.67
N MET A 21 5.56 -5.95 23.05
CA MET A 21 6.93 -5.63 22.69
C MET A 21 7.97 -5.98 23.77
N GLU A 22 7.55 -6.61 24.88
CA GLU A 22 8.48 -7.09 25.90
C GLU A 22 9.44 -8.15 25.32
N GLY A 23 10.70 -8.10 25.70
CA GLY A 23 11.75 -8.99 25.18
C GLY A 23 12.30 -8.63 23.80
N ILE A 24 11.77 -7.61 23.11
CA ILE A 24 12.36 -7.12 21.85
C ILE A 24 13.54 -6.20 22.17
N ASP A 25 14.75 -6.60 21.77
CA ASP A 25 15.99 -5.84 22.00
C ASP A 25 15.96 -4.45 21.38
N ASN A 26 15.65 -4.35 20.09
CA ASN A 26 15.58 -3.07 19.36
C ASN A 26 14.16 -2.74 18.92
N ARG A 27 13.37 -2.24 19.87
CA ARG A 27 11.96 -1.86 19.67
C ARG A 27 11.76 -0.88 18.51
N SER A 28 12.66 0.10 18.37
CA SER A 28 12.56 1.12 17.31
C SER A 28 12.77 0.54 15.93
N GLU A 29 13.72 -0.38 15.77
CA GLU A 29 13.92 -1.10 14.50
C GLU A 29 12.75 -2.01 14.18
N PHE A 30 12.28 -2.77 15.17
CA PHE A 30 11.10 -3.61 15.01
C PHE A 30 9.88 -2.81 14.56
N ILE A 31 9.56 -1.69 15.23
CA ILE A 31 8.45 -0.81 14.87
C ILE A 31 8.62 -0.27 13.43
N ARG A 32 9.81 0.21 13.07
CA ARG A 32 10.07 0.73 11.71
C ARG A 32 9.82 -0.33 10.65
N SER A 33 10.39 -1.52 10.83
CA SER A 33 10.21 -2.63 9.89
C SER A 33 8.75 -3.04 9.78
N ALA A 34 8.06 -3.18 10.92
CA ALA A 34 6.65 -3.55 10.95
C ALA A 34 5.75 -2.51 10.23
N ILE A 35 5.98 -1.21 10.46
CA ILE A 35 5.24 -0.14 9.79
C ILE A 35 5.52 -0.14 8.29
N LEU A 36 6.79 -0.26 7.87
CA LEU A 36 7.15 -0.28 6.45
C LEU A 36 6.53 -1.49 5.73
N SER A 37 6.60 -2.68 6.33
CA SER A 37 5.97 -3.89 5.78
C SER A 37 4.44 -3.77 5.72
N ALA A 38 3.82 -3.15 6.73
CA ALA A 38 2.38 -2.90 6.71
C ALA A 38 2.01 -1.94 5.57
N LEU A 39 2.78 -0.87 5.35
CA LEU A 39 2.52 0.12 4.31
C LEU A 39 2.73 -0.41 2.89
N ASP A 40 3.66 -1.35 2.68
CA ASP A 40 3.92 -1.94 1.36
C ASP A 40 2.69 -2.68 0.79
N GLY A 41 1.88 -3.29 1.67
CA GLY A 41 0.64 -3.99 1.29
C GLY A 41 -0.63 -3.12 1.32
N VAL A 42 -0.53 -1.85 1.72
CA VAL A 42 -1.71 -1.00 1.89
C VAL A 42 -2.24 -0.50 0.56
N CYS A 43 -3.54 -0.65 0.33
CA CYS A 43 -4.20 -0.07 -0.84
C CYS A 43 -4.00 1.46 -0.85
N PRO A 44 -3.37 2.02 -1.90
CA PRO A 44 -2.98 3.43 -1.93
C PRO A 44 -4.18 4.38 -2.02
N LEU A 45 -5.34 3.88 -2.45
CA LEU A 45 -6.55 4.69 -2.58
C LEU A 45 -7.30 4.82 -1.26
N CYS A 46 -7.60 3.71 -0.59
CA CYS A 46 -8.31 3.73 0.68
C CYS A 46 -7.38 3.93 1.88
N GLN A 47 -6.06 3.86 1.68
CA GLN A 47 -5.05 3.96 2.74
C GLN A 47 -5.25 2.92 3.84
N GLY A 48 -5.69 1.72 3.45
CA GLY A 48 -5.83 0.58 4.35
C GLY A 48 -7.15 0.52 5.12
N THR A 49 -8.07 1.48 4.93
CA THR A 49 -9.38 1.45 5.58
C THR A 49 -10.32 0.38 5.01
N GLY A 50 -10.04 -0.11 3.80
CA GLY A 50 -10.91 -1.04 3.07
C GLY A 50 -12.20 -0.41 2.53
N ILE A 51 -12.47 0.86 2.81
CA ILE A 51 -13.70 1.56 2.41
C ILE A 51 -13.35 2.93 1.81
N LEU A 52 -13.91 3.24 0.64
CA LEU A 52 -13.74 4.54 0.00
C LEU A 52 -14.74 5.55 0.56
N THR A 53 -14.26 6.76 0.84
CA THR A 53 -15.15 7.92 1.06
C THR A 53 -15.97 8.23 -0.19
N PRO A 54 -17.08 8.97 -0.09
CA PRO A 54 -17.86 9.37 -1.27
C PRO A 54 -17.01 10.07 -2.34
N GLU A 55 -16.09 10.94 -1.93
CA GLU A 55 -15.14 11.64 -2.80
C GLU A 55 -14.22 10.65 -3.51
N GLN A 56 -13.57 9.75 -2.76
CA GLN A 56 -12.68 8.74 -3.33
C GLN A 56 -13.43 7.82 -4.28
N LYS A 57 -14.68 7.47 -3.98
CA LYS A 57 -15.51 6.63 -4.85
C LYS A 57 -15.84 7.32 -6.17
N ARG A 58 -16.12 8.63 -6.16
CA ARG A 58 -16.31 9.41 -7.40
C ARG A 58 -15.03 9.42 -8.25
N HIS A 59 -13.88 9.66 -7.64
CA HIS A 59 -12.60 9.63 -8.34
C HIS A 59 -12.25 8.23 -8.88
N TRP A 60 -12.52 7.20 -8.10
CA TRP A 60 -12.35 5.81 -8.52
C TRP A 60 -13.23 5.47 -9.73
N ALA A 61 -14.49 5.90 -9.75
CA ALA A 61 -15.38 5.67 -10.89
C ALA A 61 -14.88 6.36 -12.17
N GLY A 62 -14.20 7.49 -12.07
CA GLY A 62 -13.50 8.12 -13.20
C GLY A 62 -12.30 7.30 -13.66
N PHE A 63 -11.44 6.91 -12.74
CA PHE A 63 -10.24 6.11 -13.02
C PHE A 63 -10.59 4.75 -13.65
N ALA A 64 -11.62 4.08 -13.11
CA ALA A 64 -12.03 2.74 -13.47
C ALA A 64 -12.68 2.62 -14.86
N GLN A 65 -12.98 3.75 -15.52
CA GLN A 65 -13.46 3.75 -16.91
C GLN A 65 -12.39 3.35 -17.92
N HIS A 66 -11.12 3.53 -17.56
CA HIS A 66 -9.97 3.20 -18.41
C HIS A 66 -8.97 2.26 -17.72
N HIS A 67 -9.28 1.87 -16.48
CA HIS A 67 -8.46 1.00 -15.66
C HIS A 67 -9.32 -0.01 -14.91
N HIS A 68 -9.42 -1.23 -15.41
CA HIS A 68 -10.27 -2.26 -14.82
C HIS A 68 -9.45 -3.30 -14.06
N VAL A 69 -10.12 -4.04 -13.19
CA VAL A 69 -9.53 -5.15 -12.45
C VAL A 69 -9.76 -6.43 -13.24
N GLU A 70 -8.69 -7.14 -13.58
CA GLU A 70 -8.71 -8.48 -14.17
C GLU A 70 -8.04 -9.48 -13.23
N ARG A 71 -8.21 -10.77 -13.50
CA ARG A 71 -7.49 -11.85 -12.81
C ARG A 71 -6.30 -12.29 -13.66
N CYS A 72 -5.13 -12.41 -13.03
CA CYS A 72 -3.94 -12.93 -13.67
C CYS A 72 -4.16 -14.36 -14.16
N SER A 73 -3.79 -14.68 -15.40
CA SER A 73 -3.91 -16.03 -15.95
C SER A 73 -2.99 -17.08 -15.30
N THR A 74 -1.91 -16.64 -14.64
CA THR A 74 -0.91 -17.53 -14.04
C THR A 74 -1.18 -17.81 -12.56
N CYS A 75 -1.54 -16.79 -11.79
CA CYS A 75 -1.69 -16.89 -10.33
C CYS A 75 -3.10 -16.56 -9.81
N ASP A 76 -4.05 -16.26 -10.69
CA ASP A 76 -5.44 -15.90 -10.39
C ASP A 76 -5.64 -14.64 -9.52
N ALA A 77 -4.55 -13.95 -9.14
CA ALA A 77 -4.60 -12.74 -8.34
C ALA A 77 -5.20 -11.56 -9.13
N PRO A 78 -6.00 -10.70 -8.49
CA PRO A 78 -6.52 -9.50 -9.12
C PRO A 78 -5.41 -8.48 -9.39
N HIS A 79 -5.41 -7.88 -10.58
CA HIS A 79 -4.53 -6.75 -10.92
C HIS A 79 -5.29 -5.68 -11.70
N LEU A 80 -4.78 -4.45 -11.66
CA LEU A 80 -5.30 -3.36 -12.48
C LEU A 80 -4.67 -3.40 -13.87
N VAL A 81 -5.50 -3.25 -14.90
CA VAL A 81 -5.08 -3.17 -16.31
C VAL A 81 -5.38 -1.78 -16.82
N CYS A 82 -4.41 -1.15 -17.48
CA CYS A 82 -4.62 0.14 -18.15
C CYS A 82 -4.97 -0.09 -19.62
N ASP A 83 -6.08 0.49 -20.07
CA ASP A 83 -6.52 0.37 -21.46
C ASP A 83 -5.53 1.00 -22.46
N ALA A 84 -4.78 2.02 -22.04
CA ALA A 84 -3.76 2.67 -22.87
C ALA A 84 -2.48 1.82 -23.01
N GLY A 85 -2.28 0.82 -22.14
CA GLY A 85 -1.12 -0.08 -22.19
C GLY A 85 -1.18 -1.12 -23.29
N ARG A 86 -2.39 -1.48 -23.76
CA ARG A 86 -2.60 -2.52 -24.79
C ARG A 86 -1.98 -2.20 -26.15
N THR A 87 -1.59 -0.95 -26.40
CA THR A 87 -0.97 -0.53 -27.67
C THR A 87 0.54 -0.82 -27.75
N ARG A 88 1.23 -1.18 -26.65
CA ARG A 88 2.70 -1.35 -26.64
C ARG A 88 3.23 -2.79 -26.74
N GLU A 89 2.41 -3.82 -26.52
CA GLU A 89 2.86 -5.22 -26.56
C GLU A 89 2.83 -5.87 -27.95
N ALA A 90 2.21 -5.23 -28.95
CA ALA A 90 2.17 -5.74 -30.33
C ALA A 90 3.42 -5.41 -31.19
N ALA A 91 4.47 -4.80 -30.60
CA ALA A 91 5.62 -4.27 -31.35
C ALA A 91 6.96 -4.97 -31.06
N ASP A 92 7.01 -6.00 -30.21
CA ASP A 92 8.28 -6.63 -29.76
C ASP A 92 8.30 -8.17 -29.95
N HIS A 93 7.81 -8.66 -31.10
CA HIS A 93 8.04 -10.04 -31.59
C HIS A 93 8.63 -10.04 -32.99
#